data_AF-A0A553K6J9-F1
#
_entry.id   AF-A0A553K6J9-F1
#
_cell.length_a   1.000
_cell.length_b   1.000
_cell.length_c   1.000
_cell.angle_alpha   90.00
_cell.angle_beta   90.00
_cell.angle_gamma   90.00
#
_symmetry.space_group_name_H-M   'P 1'
#
loop_
_entity.id
_entity.type
_entity.pdbx_description
1 polymer ?
#
loop_
_entity_poly.entity_id
_entity_poly.type
_entity_poly.pdbx_seq_one_letter_code
_entity_poly.pdbx_strand_id
1 'polypeptide(L)'
;VHETLFENTQQSEMGGLLRSEPIWIGRAGCRIDEASFVAPPPLAVPDLLGDLVDYLNTTRHLAAMQAAVAHAQFETIHPFEDGNGRTGRALIHTVLNARGVASGAVPISAALNSDRQRYYRSLNATHVACEA
;
A
#
# COMPACT_ATOMS: atom_id res chain seq x y z
N VAL A 1 -6.62 2.10 -11.14
CA VAL A 1 -5.52 2.90 -10.53
C VAL A 1 -4.17 2.36 -10.93
N HIS A 2 -3.81 1.12 -10.54
CA HIS A 2 -2.49 0.55 -10.88
C HIS A 2 -2.28 0.43 -12.39
N GLU A 3 -3.25 -0.09 -13.14
CA GLU A 3 -3.22 -0.11 -14.61
C GLU A 3 -2.96 1.28 -15.22
N THR A 4 -3.77 2.28 -14.83
CA THR A 4 -3.61 3.68 -15.26
C THR A 4 -2.23 4.26 -14.94
N LEU A 5 -1.60 3.82 -13.83
CA LEU A 5 -0.25 4.27 -13.46
C LEU A 5 0.82 3.80 -14.46
N PHE A 6 0.60 2.67 -15.12
CA PHE A 6 1.57 2.00 -15.99
C PHE A 6 1.26 2.13 -17.48
N GLU A 7 0.04 2.51 -17.86
CA GLU A 7 -0.48 2.59 -19.23
C GLU A 7 0.48 3.26 -20.24
N ASN A 8 1.24 4.28 -19.81
CA ASN A 8 2.17 5.03 -20.65
C ASN A 8 3.65 4.89 -20.22
N THR A 9 4.01 3.73 -19.68
CA THR A 9 5.38 3.42 -19.24
C THR A 9 5.96 2.28 -20.07
N GLN A 10 7.27 2.03 -19.95
CA GLN A 10 7.94 0.87 -20.56
C GLN A 10 7.53 -0.48 -19.92
N GLN A 11 6.65 -0.44 -18.92
CA GLN A 11 6.25 -1.54 -18.05
C GLN A 11 4.72 -1.71 -18.05
N SER A 12 4.06 -1.28 -19.13
CA SER A 12 2.58 -1.26 -19.23
C SER A 12 1.97 -2.66 -19.09
N GLU A 13 2.71 -3.70 -19.43
CA GLU A 13 2.33 -5.11 -19.28
C GLU A 13 2.10 -5.54 -17.83
N MET A 14 2.69 -4.84 -16.85
CA MET A 14 2.47 -5.12 -15.43
C MET A 14 1.25 -4.38 -14.85
N GLY A 15 0.65 -3.47 -15.63
CA GLY A 15 -0.48 -2.67 -15.22
C GLY A 15 -1.65 -3.53 -14.73
N GLY A 16 -2.11 -3.27 -13.51
CA GLY A 16 -3.24 -3.97 -12.90
C GLY A 16 -2.99 -5.44 -12.51
N LEU A 17 -1.84 -6.04 -12.81
CA LEU A 17 -1.55 -7.43 -12.50
C LEU A 17 -1.00 -7.61 -11.08
N LEU A 18 -1.62 -8.49 -10.30
CA LEU A 18 -1.09 -8.90 -9.00
C LEU A 18 0.23 -9.67 -9.20
N ARG A 19 1.17 -9.50 -8.27
CA ARG A 19 2.45 -10.21 -8.30
C ARG A 19 2.26 -11.72 -8.20
N SER A 20 3.13 -12.47 -8.87
CA SER A 20 3.25 -13.92 -8.72
C SER A 20 4.38 -14.33 -7.78
N GLU A 21 5.33 -13.44 -7.52
CA GLU A 21 6.54 -13.72 -6.75
C GLU A 21 6.50 -13.13 -5.32
N PRO A 22 7.22 -13.73 -4.35
CA PRO A 22 7.41 -13.16 -3.03
C PRO A 22 8.15 -11.81 -3.08
N ILE A 23 7.76 -10.89 -2.20
CA ILE A 23 8.44 -9.60 -2.01
C ILE A 23 8.85 -9.47 -0.55
N TRP A 24 10.06 -8.96 -0.31
CA TRP A 24 10.59 -8.70 1.01
C TRP A 24 11.38 -7.39 1.04
N ILE A 25 11.48 -6.80 2.24
CA ILE A 25 12.24 -5.58 2.49
C ILE A 25 13.42 -5.92 3.38
N GLY A 26 14.61 -5.53 2.93
CA GLY A 26 15.84 -5.59 3.72
C GLY A 26 16.96 -4.85 3.01
N ARG A 27 18.21 -5.17 3.36
CA ARG A 27 19.39 -4.57 2.71
C ARG A 27 19.44 -4.98 1.24
N ALA A 28 20.10 -4.18 0.40
CA ALA A 28 20.26 -4.52 -1.01
C ALA A 28 20.91 -5.91 -1.16
N GLY A 29 20.27 -6.80 -1.92
CA GLY A 29 20.72 -8.19 -2.11
C GLY A 29 20.48 -9.14 -0.93
N CYS A 30 19.77 -8.71 0.12
CA CYS A 30 19.45 -9.59 1.25
C CYS A 30 18.56 -10.75 0.80
N ARG A 31 18.77 -11.89 1.43
CA ARG A 31 17.91 -13.06 1.26
C ARG A 31 16.64 -12.90 2.09
N ILE A 32 15.62 -13.70 1.78
CA ILE A 32 14.32 -13.64 2.48
C ILE A 32 14.43 -13.97 3.98
N ASP A 33 15.38 -14.83 4.37
CA ASP A 33 15.69 -15.21 5.76
C ASP A 33 16.41 -14.10 6.55
N GLU A 34 16.92 -13.07 5.86
CA GLU A 34 17.56 -11.89 6.45
C GLU A 34 16.68 -10.63 6.33
N ALA A 35 15.46 -10.78 5.80
CA ALA A 35 14.57 -9.67 5.55
C ALA A 35 14.05 -9.05 6.86
N SER A 36 13.99 -7.72 6.91
CA SER A 36 13.33 -7.01 8.01
C SER A 36 11.80 -7.09 7.94
N PHE A 37 11.26 -7.43 6.77
CA PHE A 37 9.83 -7.65 6.56
C PHE A 37 9.64 -8.53 5.32
N VAL A 38 8.71 -9.48 5.41
CA VAL A 38 8.29 -10.33 4.29
C VAL A 38 6.81 -10.08 4.07
N ALA A 39 6.43 -9.67 2.86
CA ALA A 39 5.03 -9.49 2.51
C ALA A 39 4.30 -10.85 2.48
N PRO A 40 2.96 -10.87 2.60
CA PRO A 40 2.19 -12.11 2.51
C PRO A 40 2.51 -12.94 1.26
N PRO A 41 2.33 -14.27 1.27
CA PRO A 41 2.51 -15.08 0.07
C PRO A 41 1.62 -14.59 -1.10
N PRO A 42 2.10 -14.65 -2.36
CA PRO A 42 1.33 -14.21 -3.54
C PRO A 42 -0.08 -14.80 -3.60
N LEU A 43 -0.20 -16.09 -3.27
CA LEU A 43 -1.48 -16.82 -3.26
C LEU A 43 -2.52 -16.25 -2.28
N ALA A 44 -2.09 -15.55 -1.23
CA ALA A 44 -2.99 -14.94 -0.24
C ALA A 44 -3.42 -13.52 -0.64
N VAL A 45 -2.77 -12.90 -1.64
CA VAL A 45 -3.02 -11.49 -2.02
C VAL A 45 -4.47 -11.24 -2.42
N PRO A 46 -5.12 -12.08 -3.27
CA PRO A 46 -6.52 -11.84 -3.66
C PRO A 46 -7.47 -11.79 -2.46
N ASP A 47 -7.35 -12.74 -1.53
CA ASP A 47 -8.23 -12.82 -0.35
C ASP A 47 -8.00 -11.63 0.59
N LEU A 48 -6.74 -11.27 0.83
CA LEU A 48 -6.40 -10.11 1.67
C LEU A 48 -6.87 -8.78 1.09
N LEU A 49 -6.86 -8.64 -0.25
CA LEU A 49 -7.45 -7.49 -0.92
C LEU A 49 -8.98 -7.50 -0.79
N GLY A 50 -9.61 -8.67 -0.83
CA GLY A 50 -11.03 -8.85 -0.53
C GLY A 50 -11.38 -8.33 0.87
N ASP A 51 -10.65 -8.77 1.90
CA ASP A 51 -10.83 -8.31 3.28
C ASP A 51 -10.66 -6.79 3.42
N LEU A 52 -9.67 -6.22 2.71
CA LEU A 52 -9.45 -4.77 2.69
C LEU A 52 -10.63 -4.03 2.03
N VAL A 53 -11.18 -4.54 0.93
CA VAL A 53 -12.36 -3.97 0.27
C VAL A 53 -13.57 -4.03 1.19
N ASP A 54 -13.79 -5.16 1.88
CA ASP A 54 -14.88 -5.30 2.85
C ASP A 54 -14.74 -4.29 4.00
N TYR A 55 -13.53 -4.08 4.52
CA TYR A 55 -13.26 -3.05 5.52
C TYR A 55 -13.55 -1.63 4.99
N LEU A 56 -13.14 -1.33 3.76
CA LEU A 56 -13.37 -0.04 3.10
C LEU A 56 -14.85 0.27 2.89
N ASN A 57 -15.68 -0.76 2.70
CA ASN A 57 -17.13 -0.64 2.60
C ASN A 57 -17.83 -0.38 3.94
N THR A 58 -17.10 -0.32 5.05
CA THR A 58 -17.63 0.07 6.36
C THR A 58 -17.44 1.57 6.66
N THR A 59 -18.12 2.08 7.68
CA THR A 59 -17.96 3.45 8.18
C THR A 59 -17.58 3.54 9.65
N ARG A 60 -16.98 2.46 10.19
CA ARG A 60 -16.67 2.28 11.62
C ARG A 60 -15.74 3.34 12.23
N HIS A 61 -14.89 3.96 11.39
CA HIS A 61 -13.89 4.93 11.83
C HIS A 61 -14.04 6.29 11.12
N LEU A 62 -13.41 7.31 11.70
CA LEU A 62 -13.21 8.62 11.05
C LEU A 62 -12.52 8.43 9.71
N ALA A 63 -12.88 9.23 8.70
CA ALA A 63 -12.37 9.09 7.34
C ALA A 63 -10.84 9.08 7.25
N ALA A 64 -10.17 9.96 8.00
CA ALA A 64 -8.71 10.02 8.05
C ALA A 64 -8.09 8.74 8.66
N MET A 65 -8.72 8.18 9.69
CA MET A 65 -8.27 6.92 10.31
C MET A 65 -8.51 5.73 9.36
N GLN A 66 -9.67 5.67 8.71
CA GLN A 66 -9.94 4.63 7.71
C GLN A 66 -8.94 4.69 6.56
N ALA A 67 -8.63 5.89 6.05
CA ALA A 67 -7.63 6.07 4.99
C ALA A 67 -6.23 5.66 5.45
N ALA A 68 -5.83 5.99 6.67
CA ALA A 68 -4.54 5.60 7.23
C ALA A 68 -4.41 4.08 7.39
N VAL A 69 -5.44 3.41 7.95
CA VAL A 69 -5.47 1.95 8.11
C VAL A 69 -5.47 1.25 6.76
N ALA A 70 -6.31 1.71 5.82
CA ALA A 70 -6.37 1.12 4.48
C ALA A 70 -5.04 1.27 3.74
N HIS A 71 -4.37 2.42 3.87
CA HIS A 71 -3.05 2.62 3.29
C HIS A 71 -2.00 1.68 3.90
N ALA A 72 -1.92 1.61 5.23
CA ALA A 72 -0.98 0.72 5.91
C ALA A 72 -1.22 -0.75 5.55
N GLN A 73 -2.48 -1.20 5.51
CA GLN A 73 -2.84 -2.56 5.13
C GLN A 73 -2.48 -2.85 3.67
N PHE A 74 -2.75 -1.92 2.75
CA PHE A 74 -2.39 -2.07 1.34
C PHE A 74 -0.86 -2.18 1.14
N GLU A 75 -0.08 -1.32 1.81
CA GLU A 75 1.40 -1.38 1.76
C GLU A 75 1.94 -2.68 2.36
N THR A 76 1.26 -3.22 3.38
CA THR A 76 1.61 -4.51 4.03
C THR A 76 1.31 -5.71 3.12
N ILE A 77 0.16 -5.71 2.43
CA ILE A 77 -0.20 -6.75 1.44
C ILE A 77 0.78 -6.72 0.26
N HIS A 78 1.18 -5.52 -0.14
CA HIS A 78 2.13 -5.25 -1.22
C HIS A 78 1.76 -5.99 -2.53
N PRO A 79 0.56 -5.74 -3.10
CA PRO A 79 -0.03 -6.64 -4.10
C PRO A 79 0.67 -6.66 -5.47
N PHE A 80 1.48 -5.66 -5.80
CA PHE A 80 2.09 -5.49 -7.13
C PHE A 80 3.61 -5.65 -7.08
N GLU A 81 4.25 -5.90 -8.22
CA GLU A 81 5.72 -5.97 -8.32
C GLU A 81 6.41 -4.60 -8.18
N ASP A 82 5.76 -3.55 -8.69
CA ASP A 82 6.15 -2.15 -8.51
C ASP A 82 4.88 -1.30 -8.38
N GLY A 83 4.99 -0.03 -8.00
CA GLY A 83 3.88 0.91 -7.99
C GLY A 83 3.00 0.86 -6.74
N ASN A 84 3.32 0.01 -5.76
CA ASN A 84 2.58 -0.11 -4.49
C ASN A 84 2.48 1.24 -3.78
N GLY A 85 3.61 1.89 -3.49
CA GLY A 85 3.62 3.20 -2.82
C GLY A 85 2.78 4.28 -3.53
N ARG A 86 2.78 4.28 -4.86
CA ARG A 86 2.00 5.25 -5.67
C ARG A 86 0.50 4.92 -5.58
N THR A 87 0.15 3.64 -5.69
CA THR A 87 -1.23 3.15 -5.60
C THR A 87 -1.79 3.31 -4.19
N GLY A 88 -1.02 3.02 -3.15
CA GLY A 88 -1.41 3.18 -1.75
C GLY A 88 -1.66 4.64 -1.40
N ARG A 89 -0.84 5.58 -1.89
CA ARG A 89 -1.12 7.01 -1.71
C ARG A 89 -2.37 7.44 -2.47
N ALA A 90 -2.59 6.94 -3.69
CA ALA A 90 -3.84 7.20 -4.41
C ALA A 90 -5.08 6.63 -3.67
N LEU A 91 -4.95 5.49 -2.98
CA LEU A 91 -6.02 4.93 -2.16
C LEU A 91 -6.44 5.86 -1.02
N ILE A 92 -5.50 6.58 -0.39
CA ILE A 92 -5.84 7.61 0.61
C ILE A 92 -6.79 8.64 0.02
N HIS A 93 -6.50 9.16 -1.17
CA HIS A 93 -7.37 10.11 -1.85
C HIS A 93 -8.76 9.52 -2.13
N THR A 94 -8.81 8.29 -2.65
CA THR A 94 -10.07 7.59 -2.95
C THR A 94 -10.94 7.49 -1.69
N VAL A 95 -10.37 7.10 -0.55
CA VAL A 95 -11.11 7.01 0.72
C VAL A 95 -11.60 8.37 1.17
N LEU A 96 -10.76 9.40 1.18
CA LEU A 96 -11.16 10.74 1.63
C LEU A 96 -12.26 11.35 0.75
N ASN A 97 -12.17 11.15 -0.57
CA ASN A 97 -13.19 11.59 -1.51
C ASN A 97 -14.50 10.81 -1.34
N ALA A 98 -14.43 9.47 -1.23
CA ALA A 98 -15.61 8.63 -1.02
C ALA A 98 -16.33 8.93 0.31
N ARG A 99 -15.58 9.36 1.33
CA ARG A 99 -16.14 9.79 2.62
C ARG A 99 -16.59 11.25 2.65
N GLY A 100 -16.46 12.00 1.56
CA GLY A 100 -16.90 13.39 1.43
C GLY A 100 -16.10 14.41 2.26
N VAL A 101 -14.91 14.03 2.75
CA VAL A 101 -14.05 14.91 3.59
C VAL A 101 -12.99 15.66 2.79
N ALA A 102 -12.85 15.33 1.51
CA ALA A 102 -12.00 16.03 0.57
C ALA A 102 -12.78 16.35 -0.71
N SER A 103 -12.48 17.50 -1.30
CA SER A 103 -12.91 17.87 -2.65
C SER A 103 -11.68 18.08 -3.52
N GLY A 104 -11.53 17.25 -4.55
CA GLY A 104 -10.41 17.33 -5.48
C GLY A 104 -9.10 16.73 -4.96
N ALA A 105 -7.98 17.23 -5.49
CA ALA A 105 -6.65 16.68 -5.20
C ALA A 105 -6.06 17.29 -3.90
N VAL A 106 -6.06 16.50 -2.83
CA VAL A 106 -5.33 16.85 -1.58
C VAL A 106 -3.84 16.57 -1.77
N PRO A 107 -2.89 17.42 -1.36
CA PRO A 107 -1.46 17.17 -1.59
C PRO A 107 -0.85 16.11 -0.63
N ILE A 108 -1.46 14.92 -0.54
CA ILE A 108 -1.08 13.83 0.38
C ILE A 108 0.39 13.45 0.19
N SER A 109 0.82 13.25 -1.06
CA SER A 109 2.22 12.87 -1.33
C SER A 109 3.21 13.95 -0.88
N ALA A 110 2.87 15.24 -1.04
CA ALA A 110 3.73 16.33 -0.57
C ALA A 110 3.77 16.39 0.97
N ALA A 111 2.62 16.20 1.63
CA ALA A 111 2.53 16.16 3.09
C ALA A 111 3.30 14.96 3.69
N LEU A 112 3.27 13.79 3.05
CA LEU A 112 4.05 12.64 3.50
C LEU A 112 5.55 12.81 3.20
N ASN A 113 5.90 13.50 2.12
CA ASN A 113 7.29 13.75 1.74
C ASN A 113 7.99 14.80 2.61
N SER A 114 7.25 15.74 3.21
CA SER A 114 7.82 16.78 4.09
C SER A 114 8.53 16.19 5.32
N ASP A 115 8.08 15.02 5.80
CA ASP A 115 8.77 14.20 6.78
C ASP A 115 8.74 12.72 6.38
N ARG A 116 9.46 12.43 5.29
CA ARG A 116 9.57 11.10 4.70
C ARG A 116 10.06 10.04 5.70
N GLN A 117 10.95 10.43 6.62
CA GLN A 117 11.46 9.49 7.62
C GLN A 117 10.38 9.09 8.61
N ARG A 118 9.58 10.04 9.11
CA ARG A 118 8.45 9.73 9.99
C ARG A 118 7.40 8.91 9.29
N TYR A 119 7.10 9.20 8.02
CA TYR A 119 6.18 8.38 7.22
C TYR A 119 6.61 6.90 7.18
N TYR A 120 7.85 6.61 6.78
CA TYR A 120 8.33 5.23 6.74
C TYR A 120 8.44 4.58 8.12
N ARG A 121 8.85 5.33 9.16
CA ARG A 121 8.84 4.81 10.54
C ARG A 121 7.44 4.41 10.99
N SER A 122 6.42 5.23 10.69
CA SER A 122 5.03 4.93 11.04
C SER A 122 4.50 3.71 10.29
N LEU A 123 4.83 3.54 9.00
CA LEU A 123 4.47 2.34 8.24
C LEU A 123 5.19 1.10 8.77
N ASN A 124 6.49 1.18 9.01
CA ASN A 124 7.24 0.04 9.54
C ASN A 124 6.75 -0.38 10.92
N ALA A 125 6.22 0.56 11.73
CA ALA A 125 5.64 0.26 13.03
C ALA A 125 4.29 -0.49 12.94
N THR A 126 3.65 -0.56 11.77
CA THR A 126 2.45 -1.41 11.57
C THR A 126 2.81 -2.84 11.18
N HIS A 127 4.05 -3.09 10.76
CA HIS A 127 4.50 -4.44 10.50
C HIS A 127 4.77 -5.15 11.84
N VAL A 128 4.20 -6.35 12.00
CA VAL A 128 4.64 -7.24 13.08
C VAL A 128 6.07 -7.64 12.75
N ALA A 129 7.01 -7.31 13.64
CA ALA A 129 8.38 -7.75 13.47
C ALA A 129 8.40 -9.28 13.40
N CYS A 130 9.09 -9.85 12.40
CA CYS A 130 9.51 -11.24 12.53
C CYS A 130 10.49 -11.28 13.70
N GLU A 131 10.06 -11.84 14.85
CA GLU A 131 11.01 -12.23 15.88
C GLU A 131 11.89 -13.33 15.28
N ALA A 132 13.20 -13.08 15.28
CA ALA A 132 14.22 -14.01 14.79
C ALA A 132 14.50 -15.12 15.81
#